data_AF-U6N1J0-F1
#
_entry.id   AF-U6N1J0-F1
#
_cell.length_a   1.000
_cell.length_b   1.000
_cell.length_c   1.000
_cell.angle_alpha   90.00
_cell.angle_beta   90.00
_cell.angle_gamma   90.00
#
_symmetry.space_group_name_H-M   'P 1'
#
loop_
_entity.id
_entity.type
_entity.pdbx_description
1 polymer ?
#
loop_
_entity_poly.entity_id
_entity_poly.type
_entity_poly.pdbx_seq_one_letter_code
_entity_poly.pdbx_strand_id
1 'polypeptide(L)'
;MRHLTKRQVLWSCRKTVLKAAEVVVVAEVVVVALEGLAFEVVGVAEVVVVALEGLALQIVGVAEVVVVALEGLALEIVGVAEVVVVALEGLALEIVGVAEVVVVALEGLALEIVGVAEVAVVALEGLVADRKVRGSLLKTRRNT
;
A
#
# COMPACT_ATOMS: atom_id res chain seq x y z
N MET A 1 20.84 -9.05 -0.86
CA MET A 1 19.71 -9.89 -1.28
C MET A 1 19.57 -11.04 -0.30
N ARG A 2 18.50 -11.07 0.51
CA ARG A 2 18.19 -12.20 1.41
C ARG A 2 16.97 -12.92 0.83
N HIS A 3 17.18 -14.09 0.23
CA HIS A 3 16.09 -14.98 -0.16
C HIS A 3 15.69 -15.81 1.07
N LEU A 4 14.46 -15.68 1.53
CA LEU A 4 13.91 -16.48 2.63
C LEU A 4 12.64 -17.17 2.14
N THR A 5 12.67 -18.51 2.13
CA THR A 5 11.55 -19.34 1.70
C THR A 5 10.73 -19.86 2.89
N LYS A 6 9.41 -19.67 2.78
CA LYS A 6 8.31 -20.55 3.25
C LYS A 6 7.69 -20.43 4.65
N ARG A 7 8.05 -19.52 5.57
CA ARG A 7 7.34 -19.51 6.89
C ARG A 7 6.82 -18.19 7.43
N GLN A 8 7.52 -17.09 7.24
CA GLN A 8 7.06 -15.72 7.56
C GLN A 8 8.29 -14.83 7.43
N VAL A 9 8.14 -13.66 6.83
CA VAL A 9 9.19 -12.62 6.87
C VAL A 9 8.70 -11.55 7.82
N LEU A 10 9.25 -11.53 9.03
CA LEU A 10 9.04 -10.44 9.99
C LEU A 10 10.30 -9.56 9.98
N TRP A 11 10.17 -8.32 9.50
CA TRP A 11 11.26 -7.37 9.50
C TRP A 11 10.93 -6.13 10.34
N SER A 12 11.75 -5.87 11.35
CA SER A 12 11.67 -4.68 12.22
C SER A 12 13.08 -4.11 12.42
N CYS A 13 13.29 -2.88 11.97
CA CYS A 13 14.56 -2.15 12.09
C CYS A 13 14.29 -0.81 12.77
N ARG A 14 14.83 -0.57 13.98
CA ARG A 14 14.38 0.53 14.86
C ARG A 14 15.38 1.65 15.18
N LYS A 15 16.57 1.74 14.56
CA LYS A 15 17.60 2.72 15.02
C LYS A 15 18.55 3.32 13.99
N THR A 16 18.37 3.08 12.70
CA THR A 16 19.19 3.72 11.66
C THR A 16 18.26 4.19 10.57
N VAL A 17 18.24 5.50 10.30
CA VAL A 17 17.56 6.09 9.15
C VAL A 17 18.04 5.35 7.90
N LEU A 18 17.27 4.37 7.45
CA LEU A 18 17.55 3.66 6.22
C LEU A 18 17.24 4.63 5.08
N LYS A 19 18.27 4.96 4.28
CA LYS A 19 18.10 5.84 3.12
C LYS A 19 17.16 5.24 2.07
N ALA A 20 17.25 3.94 1.87
CA ALA A 20 16.36 3.16 1.04
C ALA A 20 16.51 1.68 1.43
N ALA A 21 15.43 0.92 1.38
CA ALA A 21 15.48 -0.52 1.49
C ALA A 21 14.56 -1.17 0.45
N GLU A 22 14.98 -2.34 -0.03
CA GLU A 22 14.25 -3.13 -1.02
C GLU A 22 14.18 -4.57 -0.51
N VAL A 23 13.01 -5.17 -0.58
CA VAL A 23 12.76 -6.55 -0.16
C VAL A 23 12.06 -7.31 -1.28
N VAL A 24 12.73 -8.34 -1.80
CA VAL A 24 12.17 -9.29 -2.76
C VAL A 24 11.78 -10.59 -2.05
N VAL A 25 10.49 -10.95 -2.05
CA VAL A 25 9.96 -12.04 -1.21
C VAL A 25 8.98 -12.94 -1.93
N VAL A 26 9.03 -14.23 -1.57
CA VAL A 26 7.96 -15.20 -1.82
C VAL A 26 7.69 -15.92 -0.50
N ALA A 27 6.58 -15.58 0.15
CA ALA A 27 6.27 -16.03 1.50
C ALA A 27 4.77 -16.11 1.72
N GLU A 28 4.30 -16.90 2.67
CA GLU A 28 2.88 -16.90 3.05
C GLU A 28 2.49 -15.53 3.63
N VAL A 29 3.29 -15.04 4.59
CA VAL A 29 3.05 -13.76 5.26
C VAL A 29 4.32 -12.90 5.29
N VAL A 30 4.16 -11.64 4.92
CA VAL A 30 5.18 -10.59 4.98
C VAL A 30 4.70 -9.50 5.93
N VAL A 31 5.49 -9.22 6.97
CA VAL A 31 5.23 -8.13 7.92
C VAL A 31 6.45 -7.25 8.01
N VAL A 32 6.26 -5.97 7.73
CA VAL A 32 7.33 -4.97 7.73
C VAL A 32 6.93 -3.78 8.61
N ALA A 33 7.82 -3.42 9.53
CA ALA A 33 7.72 -2.21 10.36
C ALA A 33 9.05 -1.45 10.33
N LEU A 34 9.05 -0.24 9.75
CA LEU A 34 10.29 0.51 9.48
C LEU A 34 10.12 2.01 9.72
N GLU A 35 11.25 2.64 10.03
CA GLU A 35 11.46 4.09 9.97
C GLU A 35 12.58 4.36 8.95
N GLY A 36 12.32 5.18 7.92
CA GLY A 36 13.29 5.40 6.85
C GLY A 36 12.81 6.33 5.75
N LEU A 37 13.65 6.65 4.77
CA LEU A 37 13.22 7.57 3.70
C LEU A 37 12.34 6.85 2.67
N ALA A 38 12.77 5.71 2.14
CA ALA A 38 12.05 5.01 1.09
C ALA A 38 12.10 3.48 1.29
N PHE A 39 11.00 2.81 0.96
CA PHE A 39 10.94 1.36 1.02
C PHE A 39 10.21 0.75 -0.19
N GLU A 40 10.74 -0.35 -0.70
CA GLU A 40 10.17 -1.11 -1.81
C GLU A 40 9.99 -2.59 -1.43
N VAL A 41 8.79 -3.12 -1.67
CA VAL A 41 8.47 -4.55 -1.55
C VAL A 41 8.12 -5.09 -2.93
N VAL A 42 8.84 -6.12 -3.38
CA VAL A 42 8.53 -6.83 -4.62
C VAL A 42 8.28 -8.30 -4.30
N GLY A 43 7.14 -8.86 -4.70
CA GLY A 43 6.94 -10.28 -4.40
C GLY A 43 5.56 -10.88 -4.61
N VAL A 44 5.45 -12.11 -4.12
CA VAL A 44 4.19 -12.85 -4.03
C VAL A 44 3.99 -13.30 -2.59
N ALA A 45 2.85 -12.98 -2.00
CA ALA A 45 2.48 -13.47 -0.68
C ALA A 45 0.99 -13.77 -0.56
N GLU A 46 0.56 -14.49 0.46
CA GLU A 46 -0.88 -14.52 0.78
C GLU A 46 -1.25 -13.22 1.50
N VAL A 47 -0.45 -12.82 2.48
CA VAL A 47 -0.69 -11.60 3.28
C VAL A 47 0.54 -10.70 3.33
N VAL A 48 0.33 -9.41 3.03
CA VAL A 48 1.33 -8.36 3.16
C VAL A 48 0.82 -7.31 4.15
N VAL A 49 1.57 -7.06 5.22
CA VAL A 49 1.30 -6.00 6.20
C VAL A 49 2.52 -5.09 6.28
N VAL A 50 2.35 -3.81 5.95
CA VAL A 50 3.43 -2.82 6.00
C VAL A 50 3.00 -1.63 6.86
N ALA A 51 3.85 -1.30 7.84
CA ALA A 51 3.80 -0.05 8.58
C ALA A 51 5.12 0.71 8.34
N LEU A 52 5.03 1.91 7.79
CA LEU A 52 6.21 2.74 7.51
C LEU A 52 5.98 4.16 8.03
N GLU A 53 6.98 4.68 8.72
CA GLU A 53 7.16 6.12 8.95
C GLU A 53 8.31 6.59 8.04
N GLY A 54 7.99 7.35 6.99
CA GLY A 54 8.97 7.66 5.98
C GLY A 54 8.54 8.63 4.89
N LEU A 55 9.30 8.73 3.79
CA LEU A 55 8.88 9.57 2.66
C LEU A 55 8.04 8.79 1.65
N ALA A 56 8.44 7.56 1.31
CA ALA A 56 7.78 6.82 0.23
C ALA A 56 7.76 5.31 0.46
N LEU A 57 6.67 4.68 0.02
CA LEU A 57 6.51 3.24 -0.03
C LEU A 57 6.03 2.81 -1.42
N GLN A 58 6.70 1.80 -1.99
CA GLN A 58 6.25 1.12 -3.20
C GLN A 58 6.06 -0.37 -2.93
N ILE A 59 4.92 -0.92 -3.35
CA ILE A 59 4.62 -2.35 -3.28
C ILE A 59 4.30 -2.84 -4.68
N VAL A 60 5.06 -3.81 -5.17
CA VAL A 60 4.84 -4.44 -6.48
C VAL A 60 4.64 -5.93 -6.31
N GLY A 61 3.49 -6.48 -6.68
CA GLY A 61 3.30 -7.92 -6.49
C GLY A 61 1.91 -8.48 -6.63
N VAL A 62 1.77 -9.72 -6.15
CA VAL A 62 0.50 -10.42 -6.04
C VAL A 62 0.30 -10.84 -4.59
N ALA A 63 -0.84 -10.49 -4.00
CA ALA A 63 -1.21 -11.01 -2.69
C ALA A 63 -2.70 -11.13 -2.47
N GLU A 64 -3.18 -12.12 -1.71
CA GLU A 64 -4.61 -12.17 -1.38
C GLU A 64 -5.01 -10.92 -0.58
N VAL A 65 -4.21 -10.56 0.43
CA VAL A 65 -4.48 -9.41 1.29
C VAL A 65 -3.26 -8.49 1.40
N VAL A 66 -3.49 -7.20 1.15
CA VAL A 66 -2.51 -6.13 1.35
C VAL A 66 -3.06 -5.13 2.36
N VAL A 67 -2.35 -4.94 3.48
CA VAL A 67 -2.66 -3.93 4.50
C VAL A 67 -1.48 -2.99 4.64
N VAL A 68 -1.71 -1.70 4.46
CA VAL A 68 -0.66 -0.68 4.54
C VAL A 68 -1.09 0.47 5.44
N ALA A 69 -0.21 0.82 6.37
CA ALA A 69 -0.25 2.06 7.11
C ALA A 69 1.03 2.85 6.80
N LEU A 70 0.89 4.04 6.24
CA LEU A 70 2.02 4.91 5.94
C LEU A 70 1.79 6.30 6.52
N GLU A 71 2.76 6.77 7.30
CA GLU A 71 2.94 8.18 7.61
C GLU A 71 4.08 8.69 6.72
N GLY A 72 3.76 9.45 5.67
CA GLY A 72 4.76 9.86 4.70
C GLY A 72 4.30 10.76 3.57
N LEU A 73 5.03 10.81 2.46
CA LEU A 73 4.65 11.65 1.31
C LEU A 73 3.85 10.87 0.28
N ALA A 74 4.28 9.66 -0.07
CA ALA A 74 3.69 8.94 -1.21
C ALA A 74 3.63 7.43 -0.99
N LEU A 75 2.54 6.83 -1.47
CA LEU A 75 2.34 5.40 -1.52
C LEU A 75 1.95 4.97 -2.93
N GLU A 76 2.64 3.95 -3.44
CA GLU A 76 2.33 3.33 -4.73
C GLU A 76 2.14 1.82 -4.54
N ILE A 77 1.01 1.29 -5.00
CA ILE A 77 0.75 -0.16 -5.03
C ILE A 77 0.50 -0.57 -6.48
N VAL A 78 1.32 -1.47 -6.99
CA VAL A 78 1.17 -2.04 -8.34
C VAL A 78 0.99 -3.55 -8.24
N GLY A 79 -0.16 -4.09 -8.64
CA GLY A 79 -0.34 -5.53 -8.48
C GLY A 79 -1.74 -6.10 -8.64
N VAL A 80 -1.87 -7.33 -8.17
CA VAL A 80 -3.14 -8.03 -8.07
C VAL A 80 -3.37 -8.43 -6.61
N ALA A 81 -4.56 -8.13 -6.09
CA ALA A 81 -4.98 -8.63 -4.79
C ALA A 81 -6.44 -9.03 -4.75
N GLU A 82 -6.86 -9.73 -3.70
CA GLU A 82 -8.31 -9.84 -3.42
C GLU A 82 -8.73 -8.61 -2.61
N VAL A 83 -7.98 -8.29 -1.56
CA VAL A 83 -8.28 -7.19 -0.65
C VAL A 83 -7.09 -6.26 -0.49
N VAL A 84 -7.33 -4.97 -0.68
CA VAL A 84 -6.37 -3.89 -0.41
C VAL A 84 -6.95 -2.94 0.64
N VAL A 85 -6.27 -2.77 1.76
CA VAL A 85 -6.60 -1.81 2.81
C VAL A 85 -5.43 -0.85 3.00
N VAL A 86 -5.68 0.44 2.81
CA VAL A 86 -4.65 1.48 2.96
C VAL A 86 -5.14 2.58 3.90
N ALA A 87 -4.30 2.89 4.88
CA ALA A 87 -4.33 4.12 5.64
C ALA A 87 -3.08 4.93 5.30
N LEU A 88 -3.25 6.11 4.71
CA LEU A 88 -2.15 7.00 4.38
C LEU A 88 -2.40 8.38 5.00
N GLU A 89 -1.45 8.82 5.82
CA GLU A 89 -1.26 10.22 6.19
C GLU A 89 -0.13 10.76 5.30
N GLY A 90 -0.47 11.52 4.25
CA GLY A 90 0.53 11.97 3.29
C GLY A 90 0.04 12.82 2.14
N LEU A 91 0.83 12.93 1.08
CA LEU A 91 0.47 13.78 -0.07
C LEU A 91 -0.31 13.01 -1.14
N ALA A 92 0.13 11.80 -1.50
CA ALA A 92 -0.40 11.10 -2.66
C ALA A 92 -0.47 9.58 -2.48
N LEU A 93 -1.56 9.00 -2.98
CA LEU A 93 -1.76 7.56 -3.09
C LEU A 93 -2.05 7.17 -4.54
N GLU A 94 -1.32 6.20 -5.05
CA GLU A 94 -1.55 5.56 -6.34
C GLU A 94 -1.73 4.05 -6.18
N ILE A 95 -2.81 3.51 -6.74
CA ILE A 95 -3.06 2.06 -6.84
C ILE A 95 -3.25 1.71 -8.31
N VAL A 96 -2.39 0.87 -8.86
CA VAL A 96 -2.47 0.35 -10.22
C VAL A 96 -2.63 -1.16 -10.18
N GLY A 97 -3.79 -1.68 -10.55
CA GLY A 97 -3.98 -3.12 -10.41
C GLY A 97 -5.39 -3.66 -10.48
N VAL A 98 -5.52 -4.92 -10.09
CA VAL A 98 -6.80 -5.60 -9.93
C VAL A 98 -6.99 -5.94 -8.46
N ALA A 99 -8.13 -5.59 -7.91
CA ALA A 99 -8.58 -5.99 -6.59
C ALA A 99 -10.04 -6.43 -6.63
N GLU A 100 -10.50 -7.26 -5.71
CA GLU A 100 -11.94 -7.41 -5.50
C GLU A 100 -12.44 -6.26 -4.63
N VAL A 101 -11.74 -6.00 -3.52
CA VAL A 101 -12.09 -4.99 -2.53
C VAL A 101 -10.92 -4.03 -2.30
N VAL A 102 -11.21 -2.72 -2.39
CA VAL A 102 -10.25 -1.66 -2.05
C VAL A 102 -10.85 -0.76 -0.98
N VAL A 103 -10.18 -0.63 0.16
CA VAL A 103 -10.54 0.29 1.23
C VAL A 103 -9.40 1.26 1.43
N VAL A 104 -9.66 2.56 1.23
CA VAL A 104 -8.67 3.61 1.39
C VAL A 104 -9.18 4.67 2.36
N ALA A 105 -8.37 4.97 3.37
CA ALA A 105 -8.42 6.18 4.15
C ALA A 105 -7.16 7.00 3.82
N LEU A 106 -7.36 8.17 3.24
CA LEU A 106 -6.27 9.07 2.88
C LEU A 106 -6.51 10.43 3.51
N GLU A 107 -5.60 10.85 4.38
CA GLU A 107 -5.43 12.23 4.79
C GLU A 107 -4.34 12.85 3.91
N GLY A 108 -4.74 13.56 2.85
CA GLY A 108 -3.81 14.00 1.84
C GLY A 108 -4.38 14.78 0.67
N LEU A 109 -3.57 14.94 -0.38
CA LEU A 109 -3.93 15.75 -1.53
C LEU A 109 -4.49 14.91 -2.69
N ALA A 110 -3.82 13.83 -3.09
CA ALA A 110 -4.16 13.15 -4.34
C ALA A 110 -4.43 11.66 -4.17
N LEU A 111 -5.46 11.15 -4.87
CA LEU A 111 -5.75 9.72 -4.97
C LEU A 111 -6.00 9.33 -6.44
N GLU A 112 -5.16 8.43 -6.95
CA GLU A 112 -5.33 7.81 -8.26
C GLU A 112 -5.48 6.29 -8.10
N ILE A 113 -6.54 5.74 -8.70
CA ILE A 113 -6.78 4.29 -8.76
C ILE A 113 -7.00 3.91 -10.23
N VAL A 114 -6.06 3.16 -10.79
CA VAL A 114 -6.09 2.68 -12.17
C VAL A 114 -6.23 1.17 -12.17
N GLY A 115 -7.36 0.67 -12.67
CA GLY A 115 -7.59 -0.76 -12.82
C GLY A 115 -8.96 -1.20 -12.31
N VAL A 116 -9.10 -2.45 -11.93
CA VAL A 116 -10.42 -3.05 -11.66
C VAL A 116 -10.58 -3.31 -10.17
N ALA A 117 -11.70 -2.83 -9.61
CA ALA A 117 -12.15 -3.14 -8.26
C ALA A 117 -13.64 -3.48 -8.31
N GLU A 118 -14.09 -4.58 -7.72
CA GLU A 118 -15.54 -4.85 -7.63
C GLU A 118 -16.21 -3.93 -6.60
N VAL A 119 -15.49 -3.66 -5.52
CA VAL A 119 -15.91 -2.77 -4.45
C VAL A 119 -14.74 -1.84 -4.11
N ALA A 120 -15.00 -0.53 -4.12
CA ALA A 120 -14.08 0.40 -3.46
C ALA A 120 -14.79 1.36 -2.50
N VAL A 121 -14.20 1.50 -1.31
CA VAL A 121 -14.59 2.43 -0.26
C VAL A 121 -13.42 3.40 -0.06
N VAL A 122 -13.68 4.69 -0.25
CA VAL A 122 -12.62 5.71 -0.20
C VAL A 122 -13.07 6.89 0.67
N ALA A 123 -12.40 7.07 1.80
CA ALA A 123 -12.44 8.26 2.65
C ALA A 123 -11.24 9.15 2.32
N LEU A 124 -11.51 10.41 1.99
CA LEU A 124 -10.48 11.41 1.67
C LEU A 124 -10.67 12.62 2.57
N GLU A 125 -9.61 13.04 3.25
CA GLU A 125 -9.58 14.27 4.04
C GLU A 125 -8.42 15.14 3.53
N GLY A 126 -8.70 16.36 3.03
CA GLY A 126 -7.67 17.26 2.49
C GLY A 126 -8.16 18.33 1.50
N LEU A 127 -7.30 19.31 1.18
CA LEU A 127 -7.67 20.59 0.55
C LEU A 127 -7.93 20.55 -0.97
N VAL A 128 -7.48 19.52 -1.70
CA VAL A 128 -7.71 19.38 -3.16
C VAL A 128 -7.75 17.90 -3.55
N ALA A 129 -8.84 17.19 -3.24
CA ALA A 129 -8.99 15.78 -3.63
C ALA A 129 -9.26 15.65 -5.15
N ASP A 130 -8.21 15.59 -5.98
CA ASP A 130 -8.34 15.07 -7.34
C ASP A 130 -8.46 13.55 -7.25
N ARG A 131 -9.66 13.04 -7.54
CA ARG A 131 -9.98 11.61 -7.51
C ARG A 131 -10.14 11.13 -8.94
N LYS A 132 -9.20 10.32 -9.40
CA LYS A 132 -9.28 9.67 -10.70
C LYS A 132 -9.34 8.16 -10.51
N VAL A 133 -10.55 7.59 -10.70
CA VAL A 133 -10.75 6.14 -10.69
C VAL A 133 -11.16 5.68 -12.08
N ARG A 134 -10.42 4.74 -12.65
CA ARG A 134 -10.72 4.12 -13.95
C ARG A 134 -10.91 2.62 -13.77
N GLY A 135 -12.16 2.21 -13.48
CA GLY A 135 -12.57 0.83 -13.18
C GLY A 135 -14.05 0.76 -12.82
N SER A 136 -14.74 -0.35 -13.15
CA SER A 136 -16.20 -0.50 -12.99
C SER A 136 -16.67 -0.69 -11.54
N LEU A 137 -17.80 -0.04 -11.21
CA LEU A 137 -18.65 -0.13 -10.00
C LEU A 137 -18.05 0.34 -8.66
N LEU A 138 -18.27 1.61 -8.32
CA LEU A 138 -17.88 2.20 -7.02
C LEU A 138 -19.12 2.67 -6.26
N LYS A 139 -19.28 2.24 -5.00
CA LYS A 139 -20.17 2.90 -4.03
C LYS A 139 -19.36 3.89 -3.20
N THR A 140 -19.31 5.13 -3.65
CA THR A 140 -18.59 6.20 -2.94
C THR A 140 -19.47 6.83 -1.86
N ARG A 141 -19.01 6.88 -0.61
CA ARG A 141 -19.57 7.76 0.43
C ARG A 141 -18.60 8.92 0.64
N ARG A 142 -19.07 10.14 0.48
CA ARG A 142 -18.32 11.38 0.78
C ARG A 142 -18.70 11.76 2.20
N ASN A 143 -17.76 11.74 3.15
CA ASN A 143 -17.96 12.46 4.41
C ASN A 143 -17.60 13.92 4.12
N THR A 144 -18.63 14.75 4.00
CA THR A 144 -18.56 16.21 4.05
C THR A 144 -18.87 16.68 5.46
#